data_AF-A0A4Q3CYW5-F1
#
_entry.id   AF-A0A4Q3CYW5-F1
#
_cell.length_a   1.000
_cell.length_b   1.000
_cell.length_c   1.000
_cell.angle_alpha   90.00
_cell.angle_beta   90.00
_cell.angle_gamma   90.00
#
_symmetry.space_group_name_H-M   'P 1'
#
loop_
_entity.id
_entity.type
_entity.pdbx_description
1 polymer ?
#
loop_
_entity_poly.entity_id
_entity_poly.type
_entity_poly.pdbx_seq_one_letter_code
_entity_poly.pdbx_strand_id
1 'polypeptide(L)'
;MISGTLLLTLLGALTAQVNPVVLKYTVDEVSELIKTSGSFEKGMPVLILISGILLGKEVLNIFINFGQKFYGEKIRINVSSRLAQAAIDKILTYKVAYFTDEDHSSGKLQTRIDRGIESLTRLVQNFFIDILPLFSSAVIALILMYLQNVYVGLVSTVIVPIYFYITARQAKKLGGVRRKLRSQREQKTSGLLNLVNSIMVIKSFVREKLEGKKQLNLQRQLMDSQLATR
;
A
#
# COMPACT_ATOMS: atom_id res chain seq x y z
N MET A 1 0.95 2.87 22.46
CA MET A 1 0.23 2.39 21.26
C MET A 1 1.18 2.03 20.13
N ILE A 2 2.04 2.96 19.66
CA ILE A 2 3.02 2.70 18.59
C ILE A 2 3.96 1.52 18.92
N SER A 3 4.50 1.46 20.14
CA SER A 3 5.35 0.34 20.59
C SER A 3 4.62 -1.01 20.61
N GLY A 4 3.31 -1.01 20.87
CA GLY A 4 2.50 -2.23 20.84
C GLY A 4 2.25 -2.73 19.42
N THR A 5 2.05 -1.81 18.47
CA THR A 5 1.97 -2.15 17.04
C THR A 5 3.29 -2.68 16.53
N LEU A 6 4.42 -2.06 16.90
CA LEU A 6 5.77 -2.54 16.54
C LEU A 6 6.04 -3.95 17.07
N LEU A 7 5.70 -4.22 18.33
CA LEU A 7 5.82 -5.55 18.93
C LEU A 7 4.95 -6.58 18.20
N LEU A 8 3.69 -6.24 17.90
CA LEU A 8 2.80 -7.11 17.14
C LEU A 8 3.31 -7.35 15.72
N THR A 9 3.86 -6.33 15.06
CA THR A 9 4.50 -6.44 13.74
C THR A 9 5.66 -7.44 13.78
N LEU A 10 6.52 -7.33 14.80
CA LEU A 10 7.66 -8.23 14.97
C LEU A 10 7.20 -9.67 15.24
N LEU A 11 6.19 -9.85 16.11
CA LEU A 11 5.60 -11.15 16.41
C LEU A 11 4.98 -11.79 15.17
N GLY A 12 4.23 -11.04 14.36
CA GLY A 12 3.62 -11.60 13.15
C GLY A 12 4.63 -11.90 12.05
N ALA A 13 5.72 -11.14 11.97
CA ALA A 13 6.82 -11.48 11.06
C ALA A 13 7.51 -12.80 11.46
N LEU A 14 7.67 -13.05 12.77
CA LEU A 14 8.15 -14.34 13.27
C LEU A 14 7.15 -15.47 12.93
N THR A 15 5.85 -15.24 13.13
CA THR A 15 4.81 -16.23 12.82
C THR A 15 4.72 -16.54 11.32
N ALA A 16 4.90 -15.55 10.45
CA ALA A 16 4.92 -15.74 9.01
C ALA A 16 6.03 -16.71 8.57
N GLN A 17 7.17 -16.68 9.28
CA GLN A 17 8.30 -17.56 8.99
C GLN A 17 8.11 -19.00 9.51
N VAL A 18 7.15 -19.23 10.41
CA VAL A 18 6.80 -20.59 10.85
C VAL A 18 6.23 -21.42 9.69
N ASN A 19 5.63 -20.80 8.66
CA ASN A 19 5.17 -21.50 7.45
C ASN A 19 6.28 -22.29 6.74
N PRO A 20 7.31 -21.63 6.19
CA PRO A 20 8.39 -22.32 5.49
C PRO A 20 9.20 -23.24 6.42
N VAL A 21 9.37 -22.88 7.70
CA VAL A 21 10.10 -23.73 8.66
C VAL A 21 9.36 -25.04 8.90
N VAL A 22 8.05 -25.00 9.15
CA VAL A 22 7.30 -26.23 9.38
C VAL A 22 7.25 -27.06 8.10
N LEU A 23 7.08 -26.45 6.93
CA LEU A 23 7.10 -27.18 5.66
C LEU A 23 8.44 -27.89 5.43
N LYS A 24 9.56 -27.22 5.76
CA LYS A 24 10.90 -27.83 5.75
C LYS A 24 10.97 -29.03 6.69
N TYR A 25 10.59 -28.87 7.96
CA TYR A 25 10.59 -29.98 8.93
C TYR A 25 9.69 -31.14 8.48
N THR A 26 8.51 -30.85 7.93
CA THR A 26 7.62 -31.89 7.36
C THR A 26 8.30 -32.65 6.23
N VAL A 27 8.94 -31.95 5.30
CA VAL A 27 9.61 -32.58 4.15
C VAL A 27 10.84 -33.36 4.59
N ASP A 28 11.64 -32.84 5.51
CA ASP A 28 12.85 -33.48 6.02
C ASP A 28 12.50 -34.76 6.79
N GLU A 29 11.52 -34.69 7.69
CA GLU A 29 11.07 -35.82 8.51
C GLU A 29 10.40 -36.90 7.66
N VAL A 30 9.54 -36.52 6.70
CA VAL A 30 8.96 -37.47 5.74
C VAL A 30 10.04 -38.12 4.88
N SER A 31 11.06 -37.36 4.46
CA SER A 31 12.18 -37.88 3.67
C SER A 31 13.07 -38.84 4.47
N GLU A 32 13.23 -38.62 5.78
CA GLU A 32 14.01 -39.47 6.68
C GLU A 32 13.26 -40.77 7.03
N LEU A 33 11.94 -40.68 7.23
CA LEU A 33 11.05 -41.82 7.42
C LEU A 33 10.95 -42.72 6.18
N ILE A 34 11.06 -42.15 4.97
CA ILE A 34 11.11 -42.93 3.72
C ILE A 34 12.44 -43.69 3.57
N LYS A 35 13.55 -43.15 4.09
CA LYS A 35 14.88 -43.79 4.01
C LYS A 35 15.10 -44.89 5.04
N THR A 36 14.43 -44.79 6.19
CA THR A 36 14.57 -45.73 7.30
C THR A 36 13.34 -46.63 7.31
N SER A 37 13.41 -47.75 6.59
CA SER A 37 12.33 -48.75 6.41
C SER A 37 11.69 -49.19 7.73
N GLY A 38 10.73 -48.41 8.24
CA GLY A 38 10.16 -48.57 9.56
C GLY A 38 8.77 -47.98 9.65
N SER A 39 7.80 -48.79 9.19
CA SER A 39 6.35 -48.79 9.44
C SER A 39 5.61 -47.47 9.71
N PHE A 40 4.48 -47.36 9.01
CA PHE A 40 3.34 -46.46 9.21
C PHE A 40 3.01 -46.13 10.70
N GLU A 41 3.35 -47.01 11.65
CA GLU A 41 3.20 -46.84 13.10
C GLU A 41 4.03 -45.69 13.71
N LYS A 42 5.22 -45.37 13.18
CA LYS A 42 6.03 -44.23 13.66
C LYS A 42 5.72 -42.93 12.91
N GLY A 43 5.23 -43.01 11.68
CA GLY A 43 4.87 -41.84 10.87
C GLY A 43 3.58 -41.17 11.32
N MET A 44 2.60 -41.93 11.81
CA MET A 44 1.31 -41.40 12.28
C MET A 44 1.44 -40.39 13.44
N PRO A 45 2.15 -40.68 14.55
CA PRO A 45 2.29 -39.71 15.65
C PRO A 45 3.10 -38.47 15.25
N VAL A 46 4.09 -38.61 14.38
CA VAL A 46 4.88 -37.49 13.84
C VAL A 46 4.04 -36.58 12.95
N LEU A 47 3.23 -37.15 12.05
CA LEU A 47 2.30 -36.39 11.20
C LEU A 47 1.21 -35.69 12.02
N ILE A 48 0.69 -36.34 13.07
CA ILE A 48 -0.29 -35.73 13.99
C ILE A 48 0.35 -34.58 14.77
N LEU A 49 1.59 -34.75 15.25
CA LEU A 49 2.32 -33.70 15.97
C LEU A 49 2.63 -32.50 15.07
N ILE A 50 3.08 -32.75 13.83
CA ILE A 50 3.33 -31.70 12.83
C ILE A 50 2.02 -31.00 12.42
N SER A 51 0.95 -31.75 12.18
CA SER A 51 -0.39 -31.18 11.90
C SER A 51 -0.90 -30.36 13.08
N GLY A 52 -0.71 -30.83 14.31
CA GLY A 52 -1.07 -30.10 15.53
C GLY A 52 -0.30 -28.80 15.68
N ILE A 53 1.01 -28.81 15.42
CA ILE A 53 1.85 -27.61 15.40
C ILE A 53 1.40 -26.66 14.29
N LEU A 54 1.13 -27.16 13.07
CA LEU A 54 0.64 -26.37 11.94
C LEU A 54 -0.68 -25.67 12.27
N LEU A 55 -1.66 -26.41 12.79
CA LEU A 55 -2.96 -25.87 13.16
C LEU A 55 -2.84 -24.86 14.31
N GLY A 56 -2.07 -25.18 15.35
CA GLY A 56 -1.83 -24.27 16.48
C GLY A 56 -1.20 -22.95 16.04
N LYS A 57 -0.21 -23.03 15.15
CA LYS A 57 0.41 -21.85 14.51
C LYS A 57 -0.58 -21.08 13.67
N GLU A 58 -1.43 -21.72 12.86
CA GLU A 58 -2.38 -21.02 11.99
C GLU A 58 -3.41 -20.24 12.82
N VAL A 59 -3.89 -20.85 13.91
CA VAL A 59 -4.74 -20.17 14.89
C VAL A 59 -4.02 -18.96 15.48
N LEU A 60 -2.77 -19.10 15.92
CA LEU A 60 -1.96 -18.00 16.46
C LEU A 60 -1.74 -16.89 15.42
N ASN A 61 -1.49 -17.26 14.17
CA ASN A 61 -1.29 -16.36 13.04
C ASN A 61 -2.55 -15.53 12.77
N ILE A 62 -3.74 -16.12 12.84
CA ILE A 62 -5.01 -15.40 12.69
C ILE A 62 -5.14 -14.33 13.79
N PHE A 63 -4.88 -14.68 15.06
CA PHE A 63 -4.95 -13.72 16.16
C PHE A 63 -3.94 -12.58 16.02
N ILE A 64 -2.71 -12.88 15.61
CA ILE A 64 -1.67 -11.86 15.41
C ILE A 64 -2.03 -10.94 14.24
N ASN A 65 -2.45 -11.49 13.10
CA ASN A 65 -2.87 -10.70 11.95
C ASN A 65 -4.08 -9.80 12.28
N PHE A 66 -5.04 -10.33 13.04
CA PHE A 66 -6.18 -9.55 13.50
C PHE A 66 -5.73 -8.40 14.41
N GLY A 67 -4.86 -8.69 15.38
CA GLY A 67 -4.26 -7.68 16.24
C GLY A 67 -3.53 -6.61 15.46
N GLN A 68 -2.61 -6.99 14.57
CA GLN A 68 -1.85 -6.06 13.73
C GLN A 68 -2.76 -5.12 12.93
N LYS A 69 -3.77 -5.67 12.24
CA LYS A 69 -4.74 -4.87 11.47
C LYS A 69 -5.53 -3.92 12.37
N PHE A 70 -6.01 -4.40 13.51
CA PHE A 70 -6.77 -3.60 14.45
C PHE A 70 -5.95 -2.44 15.04
N TYR A 71 -4.72 -2.71 15.51
CA TYR A 71 -3.86 -1.67 16.07
C TYR A 71 -3.33 -0.70 15.00
N GLY A 72 -3.03 -1.19 13.80
CA GLY A 72 -2.65 -0.35 12.67
C GLY A 72 -3.78 0.61 12.28
N GLU A 73 -5.01 0.11 12.21
CA GLU A 73 -6.19 0.91 11.92
C GLU A 73 -6.44 1.96 13.00
N LYS A 74 -6.28 1.59 14.27
CA LYS A 74 -6.42 2.51 15.39
C LYS A 74 -5.37 3.64 15.34
N ILE A 75 -4.13 3.34 14.93
CA ILE A 75 -3.11 4.38 14.68
C ILE A 75 -3.57 5.30 13.55
N ARG A 76 -4.04 4.73 12.43
CA ARG A 76 -4.52 5.51 11.27
C ARG A 76 -5.58 6.52 11.67
N ILE A 77 -6.61 6.07 12.40
CA ILE A 77 -7.73 6.91 12.84
C ILE A 77 -7.25 8.01 13.79
N ASN A 78 -6.44 7.67 14.79
CA ASN A 78 -5.92 8.64 15.75
C ASN A 78 -5.03 9.70 15.09
N VAL A 79 -4.16 9.30 14.16
CA VAL A 79 -3.30 10.23 13.43
C VAL A 79 -4.12 11.14 12.52
N SER A 80 -5.10 10.59 11.79
CA SER A 80 -6.02 11.39 10.97
C SER A 80 -6.73 12.46 11.80
N SER A 81 -7.29 12.08 12.94
CA SER A 81 -7.99 12.99 13.85
C SER A 81 -7.06 14.09 14.39
N ARG A 82 -5.84 13.73 14.82
CA ARG A 82 -4.86 14.71 15.32
C ARG A 82 -4.38 15.66 14.23
N LEU A 83 -4.17 15.18 13.01
CA LEU A 83 -3.78 16.01 11.88
C LEU A 83 -4.90 16.99 11.49
N ALA A 84 -6.15 16.52 11.51
CA ALA A 84 -7.32 17.38 11.28
C ALA A 84 -7.41 18.48 12.32
N GLN A 85 -7.30 18.13 13.62
CA GLN A 85 -7.34 19.11 14.69
C GLN A 85 -6.18 20.12 14.58
N ALA A 86 -4.95 19.65 14.36
CA ALA A 86 -3.79 20.52 14.21
C ALA A 86 -3.92 21.47 13.00
N ALA A 87 -4.53 21.01 11.90
CA ALA A 87 -4.81 21.86 10.76
C ALA A 87 -5.84 22.95 11.09
N ILE A 88 -6.92 22.59 11.78
CA ILE A 88 -7.95 23.53 12.24
C ILE A 88 -7.33 24.57 13.20
N ASP A 89 -6.61 24.12 14.23
CA ASP A 89 -5.95 25.00 15.20
C ASP A 89 -5.02 25.98 14.48
N LYS A 90 -4.29 25.52 13.45
CA LYS A 90 -3.39 26.37 12.69
C LYS A 90 -4.14 27.41 11.85
N ILE A 91 -5.23 27.03 11.19
CA ILE A 91 -6.05 27.96 10.39
C ILE A 91 -6.62 29.08 11.25
N LEU A 92 -7.06 28.75 12.47
CA LEU A 92 -7.62 29.73 13.41
C LEU A 92 -6.59 30.78 13.86
N THR A 93 -5.28 30.52 13.72
CA THR A 93 -4.23 31.51 14.01
C THR A 93 -3.96 32.49 12.87
N TYR A 94 -4.55 32.30 11.69
CA TYR A 94 -4.29 33.15 10.54
C TYR A 94 -5.07 34.47 10.58
N LYS A 95 -4.42 35.54 10.10
CA LYS A 95 -5.04 36.86 9.97
C LYS A 95 -6.13 36.82 8.89
N VAL A 96 -7.16 37.65 9.06
CA VAL A 96 -8.28 37.77 8.09
C VAL A 96 -7.78 38.02 6.66
N ALA A 97 -6.71 38.82 6.49
CA ALA A 97 -6.08 39.10 5.20
C ALA A 97 -5.63 37.84 4.43
N TYR A 98 -5.28 36.75 5.13
CA TYR A 98 -4.93 35.48 4.50
C TYR A 98 -6.14 34.85 3.78
N PHE A 99 -7.35 35.03 4.30
CA PHE A 99 -8.58 34.48 3.71
C PHE A 99 -9.18 35.38 2.61
N THR A 100 -8.68 36.61 2.47
CA THR A 100 -9.12 37.57 1.45
C THR A 100 -8.35 37.41 0.14
N ASP A 101 -7.29 36.61 0.14
CA ASP A 101 -6.46 36.31 -1.03
C ASP A 101 -7.13 35.23 -1.92
N GLU A 102 -7.14 35.44 -3.24
CA GLU A 102 -7.78 34.55 -4.23
C GLU A 102 -7.16 33.13 -4.25
N ASP A 103 -5.90 33.01 -3.83
CA ASP A 103 -5.20 31.72 -3.70
C ASP A 103 -5.59 30.93 -2.44
N HIS A 104 -6.24 31.59 -1.48
CA HIS A 104 -6.64 31.03 -0.20
C HIS A 104 -8.16 30.97 -0.04
N SER A 105 -8.89 30.90 -1.15
CA SER A 105 -10.35 30.73 -1.11
C SER A 105 -10.75 29.49 -0.29
N SER A 106 -11.85 29.60 0.43
CA SER A 106 -12.31 28.59 1.40
C SER A 106 -12.35 27.16 0.83
N GLY A 107 -12.84 26.99 -0.40
CA GLY A 107 -12.88 25.69 -1.08
C GLY A 107 -11.51 25.13 -1.49
N LYS A 108 -10.56 25.99 -1.93
CA LYS A 108 -9.18 25.57 -2.23
C LYS A 108 -8.45 25.15 -0.96
N LEU A 109 -8.64 25.92 0.12
CA LEU A 109 -8.04 25.65 1.42
C LEU A 109 -8.56 24.33 2.00
N GLN A 110 -9.88 24.13 2.02
CA GLN A 110 -10.53 22.88 2.43
C GLN A 110 -9.95 21.69 1.66
N THR A 111 -9.96 21.77 0.33
CA THR A 111 -9.45 20.68 -0.53
C THR A 111 -7.97 20.36 -0.26
N ARG A 112 -7.16 21.39 0.01
CA ARG A 112 -5.73 21.24 0.32
C ARG A 112 -5.53 20.54 1.66
N ILE A 113 -6.30 20.90 2.68
CA ILE A 113 -6.25 20.31 4.02
C ILE A 113 -6.73 18.85 3.97
N ASP A 114 -7.89 18.60 3.38
CA ASP A 114 -8.46 17.25 3.28
C ASP A 114 -7.50 16.30 2.56
N ARG A 115 -6.97 16.72 1.39
CA ARG A 115 -5.98 15.94 0.64
C ARG A 115 -4.67 15.78 1.41
N GLY A 116 -4.25 16.80 2.17
CA GLY A 116 -3.05 16.76 2.99
C GLY A 116 -3.16 15.74 4.11
N ILE A 117 -4.25 15.79 4.88
CA ILE A 117 -4.56 14.84 5.95
C ILE A 117 -4.67 13.44 5.36
N GLU A 118 -5.44 13.25 4.29
CA GLU A 118 -5.60 11.96 3.63
C GLU A 118 -4.24 11.38 3.19
N SER A 119 -3.39 12.18 2.55
CA SER A 119 -2.07 11.74 2.10
C SER A 119 -1.19 11.31 3.27
N LEU A 120 -1.17 12.07 4.37
CA LEU A 120 -0.37 11.75 5.55
C LEU A 120 -0.90 10.50 6.26
N THR A 121 -2.21 10.40 6.42
CA THR A 121 -2.88 9.23 6.99
C THR A 121 -2.62 7.97 6.18
N ARG A 122 -2.66 8.06 4.84
CA ARG A 122 -2.27 6.95 3.94
C ARG A 122 -0.80 6.59 4.09
N LEU A 123 0.09 7.56 4.28
CA LEU A 123 1.51 7.29 4.49
C LEU A 123 1.76 6.49 5.77
N VAL A 124 1.09 6.88 6.86
CA VAL A 124 1.15 6.17 8.14
C VAL A 124 0.57 4.76 8.01
N GLN A 125 -0.57 4.61 7.32
CA GLN A 125 -1.14 3.30 7.03
C GLN A 125 -0.14 2.43 6.26
N ASN A 126 0.37 2.91 5.12
CA ASN A 126 1.30 2.17 4.28
C ASN A 126 2.56 1.78 5.07
N PHE A 127 3.05 2.65 5.95
CA PHE A 127 4.24 2.35 6.75
C PHE A 127 3.99 1.28 7.80
N PHE A 128 2.97 1.43 8.65
CA PHE A 128 2.74 0.55 9.80
C PHE A 128 1.99 -0.74 9.46
N ILE A 129 1.05 -0.69 8.52
CA ILE A 129 0.20 -1.85 8.17
C ILE A 129 0.85 -2.68 7.06
N ASP A 130 1.53 -2.05 6.10
CA ASP A 130 2.03 -2.78 4.92
C ASP A 130 3.56 -2.95 4.92
N ILE A 131 4.31 -1.84 4.96
CA ILE A 131 5.77 -1.85 4.77
C ILE A 131 6.48 -2.49 5.95
N LEU A 132 6.16 -2.08 7.18
CA LEU A 132 6.88 -2.53 8.37
C LEU A 132 6.75 -4.06 8.58
N PRO A 133 5.56 -4.69 8.47
CA PRO A 133 5.46 -6.15 8.54
C PRO A 133 6.17 -6.86 7.40
N LEU A 134 6.04 -6.37 6.17
CA LEU A 134 6.66 -7.00 5.00
C LEU A 134 8.19 -6.90 5.06
N PHE A 135 8.71 -5.76 5.48
CA PHE A 135 10.14 -5.54 5.70
C PHE A 135 10.67 -6.44 6.83
N SER A 136 9.97 -6.49 7.98
CA SER A 136 10.37 -7.34 9.10
C SER A 136 10.38 -8.82 8.72
N SER A 137 9.37 -9.26 7.97
CA SER A 137 9.27 -10.63 7.46
C SER A 137 10.39 -10.94 6.47
N ALA A 138 10.69 -10.01 5.55
CA ALA A 138 11.78 -10.17 4.59
C ALA A 138 13.15 -10.28 5.28
N VAL A 139 13.40 -9.49 6.33
CA VAL A 139 14.64 -9.54 7.12
C VAL A 139 14.76 -10.88 7.85
N ILE A 140 13.70 -11.32 8.54
CA ILE A 140 13.69 -12.62 9.24
C ILE A 140 13.87 -13.78 8.24
N ALA A 141 13.19 -13.74 7.10
CA ALA A 141 13.32 -14.73 6.04
C ALA A 141 14.77 -14.80 5.52
N LEU A 142 15.39 -13.65 5.24
CA LEU A 142 16.77 -13.57 4.79
C LEU A 142 17.73 -14.14 5.84
N ILE A 143 17.55 -13.81 7.13
CA ILE A 143 18.33 -14.40 8.23
C ILE A 143 18.19 -15.92 8.25
N LEU A 144 16.96 -16.47 8.17
CA LEU A 144 16.76 -17.91 8.15
C LEU A 144 17.37 -18.59 6.92
N MET A 145 17.36 -17.94 5.75
CA MET A 145 18.04 -18.45 4.57
C MET A 145 19.55 -18.56 4.78
N TYR A 146 20.18 -17.55 5.38
CA TYR A 146 21.60 -17.59 5.73
C TYR A 146 21.93 -18.67 6.75
N LEU A 147 21.08 -18.86 7.77
CA LEU A 147 21.24 -19.92 8.76
C LEU A 147 21.13 -21.32 8.14
N GLN A 148 20.28 -21.49 7.13
CA GLN A 148 20.07 -22.79 6.48
C GLN A 148 21.19 -23.12 5.47
N ASN A 149 21.56 -22.17 4.62
CA ASN A 149 22.66 -22.34 3.67
C ASN A 149 23.19 -20.97 3.23
N VAL A 150 24.48 -20.73 3.51
CA VAL A 150 25.16 -19.45 3.20
C VAL A 150 25.09 -19.10 1.70
N TYR A 151 25.19 -20.08 0.81
CA TYR A 151 25.11 -19.84 -0.64
C TYR A 151 23.73 -19.35 -1.07
N VAL A 152 22.66 -19.90 -0.49
CA VAL A 152 21.28 -19.49 -0.79
C VAL A 152 21.01 -18.08 -0.28
N GLY A 153 21.46 -17.74 0.94
CA GLY A 153 21.33 -16.40 1.49
C GLY A 153 22.06 -15.33 0.65
N LEU A 154 23.25 -15.65 0.13
CA LEU A 154 24.05 -14.75 -0.69
C LEU A 154 23.36 -14.43 -2.02
N VAL A 155 22.82 -15.45 -2.70
CA VAL A 155 22.04 -15.26 -3.93
C VAL A 155 20.81 -14.37 -3.69
N SER A 156 20.05 -14.63 -2.62
CA SER A 156 18.89 -13.80 -2.25
C SER A 156 19.27 -12.34 -2.01
N THR A 157 20.43 -12.09 -1.40
CA THR A 157 20.91 -10.74 -1.09
C THR A 157 21.28 -9.96 -2.35
N VAL A 158 21.84 -10.63 -3.38
CA VAL A 158 22.19 -10.00 -4.66
C VAL A 158 20.94 -9.68 -5.50
N ILE A 159 19.87 -10.47 -5.38
CA ILE A 159 18.63 -10.26 -6.13
C ILE A 159 17.89 -8.98 -5.68
N VAL A 160 17.89 -8.69 -4.37
CA VAL A 160 17.20 -7.51 -3.79
C VAL A 160 17.60 -6.18 -4.45
N PRO A 161 18.91 -5.80 -4.54
CA PRO A 161 19.32 -4.54 -5.16
C PRO A 161 19.05 -4.51 -6.66
N ILE A 162 19.17 -5.64 -7.37
CA ILE A 162 18.84 -5.74 -8.81
C ILE A 162 17.35 -5.44 -9.02
N TYR A 163 16.48 -6.07 -8.23
CA TYR A 163 15.04 -5.85 -8.29
C TYR A 163 14.69 -4.39 -7.98
N PHE A 164 15.32 -3.81 -6.96
CA PHE A 164 15.12 -2.41 -6.58
C PHE A 164 15.55 -1.46 -7.70
N TYR A 165 16.70 -1.71 -8.33
CA TYR A 165 17.21 -0.89 -9.43
C TYR A 165 16.28 -0.88 -10.65
N ILE A 166 15.81 -2.07 -11.07
CA ILE A 166 14.87 -2.21 -12.18
C ILE A 166 13.55 -1.48 -11.86
N THR A 167 13.02 -1.69 -10.65
CA THR A 167 11.77 -1.08 -10.20
C THR A 167 11.90 0.45 -10.13
N ALA A 168 13.01 0.98 -9.61
CA ALA A 168 13.26 2.42 -9.54
C ALA A 168 13.34 3.05 -10.95
N ARG A 169 14.01 2.38 -11.89
CA ARG A 169 14.08 2.83 -13.29
C ARG A 169 12.70 2.83 -13.93
N GLN A 170 11.90 1.79 -13.69
CA GLN A 170 10.53 1.70 -14.22
C GLN A 170 9.62 2.78 -13.61
N ALA A 171 9.71 3.04 -12.31
CA ALA A 171 8.98 4.11 -11.63
C ALA A 171 9.34 5.49 -12.20
N LYS A 172 10.62 5.76 -12.47
CA LYS A 172 11.07 7.04 -13.08
C LYS A 172 10.51 7.21 -14.50
N LYS A 173 10.50 6.15 -15.32
CA LYS A 173 9.94 6.17 -16.68
C LYS A 173 8.42 6.40 -16.66
N LEU A 174 7.70 5.73 -15.76
CA LEU A 174 6.24 5.83 -15.64
C LEU A 174 5.78 7.13 -14.93
N GLY A 175 6.65 7.77 -14.16
CA GLY A 175 6.32 9.01 -13.44
C GLY A 175 5.88 10.14 -14.38
N GLY A 176 6.57 10.33 -15.50
CA GLY A 176 6.19 11.33 -16.51
C GLY A 176 4.82 11.04 -17.15
N VAL A 177 4.56 9.78 -17.46
CA VAL A 177 3.29 9.33 -18.04
C VAL A 177 2.14 9.52 -17.05
N ARG A 178 2.33 9.16 -15.77
CA ARG A 178 1.34 9.40 -14.71
C ARG A 178 1.03 10.88 -14.54
N ARG A 179 2.03 11.76 -14.62
CA ARG A 179 1.83 13.22 -14.53
C ARG A 179 1.03 13.74 -15.73
N LYS A 180 1.33 13.27 -16.95
CA LYS A 180 0.57 13.61 -18.16
C LYS A 180 -0.90 13.16 -18.07
N LEU A 181 -1.13 11.91 -17.68
CA LEU A 181 -2.49 11.37 -17.49
C LEU A 181 -3.28 12.14 -16.43
N ARG A 182 -2.63 12.53 -15.32
CA ARG A 182 -3.27 13.36 -14.29
C ARG A 182 -3.68 14.72 -14.84
N SER A 183 -2.78 15.40 -15.56
CA SER A 183 -3.08 16.70 -16.19
C SER A 183 -4.23 16.60 -17.20
N GLN A 184 -4.29 15.55 -18.02
CA GLN A 184 -5.38 15.35 -18.98
C GLN A 184 -6.72 15.06 -18.29
N ARG A 185 -6.72 14.32 -17.17
CA ARG A 185 -7.92 14.12 -16.34
C ARG A 185 -8.39 15.44 -15.74
N GLU A 186 -7.47 16.23 -15.19
CA GLU A 186 -7.78 17.55 -14.62
C GLU A 186 -8.36 18.49 -15.69
N GLN A 187 -7.75 18.58 -16.89
CA GLN A 187 -8.28 19.37 -18.01
C GLN A 187 -9.68 18.91 -18.45
N LYS A 188 -9.93 17.60 -18.54
CA LYS A 188 -11.27 17.06 -18.86
C LYS A 188 -12.29 17.48 -17.80
N THR A 189 -11.96 17.33 -16.52
CA THR A 189 -12.85 17.66 -15.40
C THR A 189 -13.13 19.16 -15.32
N SER A 190 -12.10 20.00 -15.41
CA SER A 190 -12.26 21.46 -15.47
C SER A 190 -13.06 21.91 -16.68
N GLY A 191 -12.87 21.25 -17.84
CA GLY A 191 -13.67 21.49 -19.04
C GLY A 191 -15.16 21.26 -18.80
N LEU A 192 -15.54 20.15 -18.17
CA LEU A 192 -16.94 19.89 -17.81
C LEU A 192 -17.52 20.96 -16.87
N LEU A 193 -16.75 21.34 -15.86
CA LEU A 193 -17.17 22.32 -14.86
C LEU A 193 -17.40 23.70 -15.50
N ASN A 194 -16.50 24.10 -16.43
CA ASN A 194 -16.66 25.33 -17.21
C ASN A 194 -17.86 25.30 -18.15
N LEU A 195 -18.18 24.15 -18.76
CA LEU A 195 -19.37 23.98 -19.60
C LEU A 195 -20.65 24.16 -18.79
N VAL A 196 -20.71 23.61 -17.58
CA VAL A 196 -21.87 23.77 -16.68
C VAL A 196 -22.02 25.24 -16.26
N ASN A 197 -20.93 25.87 -15.82
CA ASN A 197 -20.97 27.27 -15.38
C ASN A 197 -21.30 28.24 -16.52
N SER A 198 -20.88 27.92 -17.75
CA SER A 198 -21.08 28.79 -18.93
C SER A 198 -22.25 28.36 -19.81
N ILE A 199 -23.14 27.48 -19.33
CA ILE A 199 -24.18 26.86 -20.17
C ILE A 199 -25.12 27.89 -20.80
N MET A 200 -25.47 28.96 -20.07
CA MET A 200 -26.30 30.04 -20.59
C MET A 200 -25.64 30.77 -21.77
N VAL A 201 -24.33 31.02 -21.70
CA VAL A 201 -23.54 31.66 -22.76
C VAL A 201 -23.41 30.72 -23.97
N ILE A 202 -23.15 29.43 -23.71
CA ILE A 202 -23.01 28.44 -24.80
C ILE A 202 -24.33 28.31 -25.57
N LYS A 203 -25.46 28.33 -24.85
CA LYS A 203 -26.81 28.29 -25.43
C LYS A 203 -27.17 29.58 -26.18
N SER A 204 -26.83 30.75 -25.63
CA SER A 204 -27.14 32.04 -26.29
C SER A 204 -26.39 32.22 -27.61
N PHE A 205 -25.18 31.67 -27.73
CA PHE A 205 -24.38 31.70 -28.95
C PHE A 205 -24.53 30.44 -29.84
N VAL A 206 -25.43 29.50 -29.50
CA VAL A 206 -25.68 28.25 -30.25
C VAL A 206 -24.38 27.46 -30.54
N ARG A 207 -23.51 27.35 -29.52
CA ARG A 207 -22.17 26.73 -29.62
C ARG A 207 -22.09 25.30 -29.09
N GLU A 208 -23.22 24.62 -28.86
CA GLU A 208 -23.23 23.30 -28.21
C GLU A 208 -22.45 22.23 -28.99
N LYS A 209 -22.59 22.21 -30.31
CA LYS A 209 -21.86 21.24 -31.16
C LYS A 209 -20.34 21.48 -31.13
N LEU A 210 -19.92 22.74 -31.02
CA LEU A 210 -18.51 23.12 -31.01
C LEU A 210 -17.86 22.72 -29.69
N GLU A 211 -18.48 23.09 -28.57
CA GLU A 211 -18.01 22.72 -27.23
C GLU A 211 -18.08 21.20 -27.00
N GLY A 212 -19.11 20.53 -27.52
CA GLY A 212 -19.20 19.07 -27.50
C GLY A 212 -18.05 18.37 -28.24
N LYS A 213 -17.68 18.86 -29.43
CA LYS A 213 -16.50 18.35 -30.18
C LYS A 213 -15.20 18.59 -29.42
N LYS A 214 -15.04 19.76 -28.78
CA LYS A 214 -13.86 20.08 -27.97
C LYS A 214 -13.70 19.10 -26.80
N GLN A 215 -14.79 18.78 -26.10
CA GLN A 215 -14.77 17.82 -25.01
C GLN A 215 -14.51 16.37 -25.47
N LEU A 216 -15.06 15.99 -26.63
CA LEU A 216 -14.77 14.71 -27.26
C LEU A 216 -13.28 14.56 -27.60
N ASN A 217 -12.64 15.61 -28.11
CA ASN A 217 -11.21 15.61 -28.41
C ASN A 217 -10.35 15.44 -27.14
N LEU A 218 -10.69 16.12 -26.05
CA LEU A 218 -10.00 15.93 -24.75
C LEU A 218 -10.17 14.50 -24.24
N GLN A 219 -11.35 13.90 -24.40
CA GLN A 219 -11.59 12.52 -24.04
C GLN A 219 -10.79 11.54 -24.91
N ARG A 220 -10.71 11.77 -26.22
CA ARG A 220 -9.89 10.95 -27.14
C ARG A 220 -8.41 11.03 -26.78
N GLN A 221 -7.87 12.23 -26.56
CA GLN A 221 -6.47 12.40 -26.12
C GLN A 221 -6.16 11.67 -24.81
N LEU A 222 -7.09 11.70 -23.86
CA LEU A 222 -6.97 10.95 -22.60
C LEU A 222 -7.01 9.44 -22.87
N MET A 223 -7.91 8.98 -23.74
CA MET A 223 -8.03 7.56 -24.13
C MET A 223 -6.75 7.07 -24.82
N ASP A 224 -6.24 7.78 -25.81
CA ASP A 224 -5.01 7.42 -26.54
C ASP A 224 -3.82 7.35 -25.58
N SER A 225 -3.73 8.30 -24.64
CA SER A 225 -2.68 8.30 -23.63
C SER A 225 -2.83 7.14 -22.64
N GLN A 226 -4.05 6.72 -22.31
CA GLN A 226 -4.29 5.55 -21.47
C GLN A 226 -3.94 4.25 -22.19
N LEU A 227 -4.29 4.13 -23.47
CA LEU A 227 -3.96 2.97 -24.30
C LEU A 227 -2.45 2.82 -24.49
N ALA A 228 -1.72 3.93 -24.70
CA ALA A 228 -0.26 3.92 -24.80
C ALA A 228 0.47 3.58 -23.48
N THR A 229 -0.26 3.51 -22.35
CA THR A 229 0.30 3.22 -21.01
C THR A 229 0.03 1.77 -20.56
N ARG A 230 -0.87 1.04 -21.24
CA ARG A 230 -1.11 -0.40 -21.01
C ARG A 230 -0.22 -1.24 -21.90
#